data_AF-A0A0A7FVR5-F1
#
_entry.id   AF-A0A0A7FVR5-F1
#
_cell.length_a   1.000
_cell.length_b   1.000
_cell.length_c   1.000
_cell.angle_alpha   90.00
_cell.angle_beta   90.00
_cell.angle_gamma   90.00
#
_symmetry.space_group_name_H-M   'P 1'
#
loop_
_entity.id
_entity.type
_entity.pdbx_description
1 polymer ?
#
loop_
_entity_poly.entity_id
_entity_poly.type
_entity_poly.pdbx_seq_one_letter_code
_entity_poly.pdbx_strand_id
1 'polypeptide(L)'
;MSSVELYRDMIEIYREADLECNCKLTNILQKINNKGALLTAKELIREDIKEDGLDILMRCGREDISLESLILSNKYKDLFDDEDREICRDRLKNAKVEE
;
A
#
# COMPACT_ATOMS: atom_id res chain seq x y z
N MET A 1 -9.99 4.43 15.12
CA MET A 1 -10.23 3.53 13.97
C MET A 1 -9.83 2.11 14.32
N SER A 2 -10.41 1.11 13.69
CA SER A 2 -10.10 -0.30 13.97
C SER A 2 -9.28 -0.94 12.85
N SER A 3 -8.35 -1.85 13.20
CA SER A 3 -7.49 -2.57 12.23
C SER A 3 -8.27 -3.36 11.16
N VAL A 4 -9.57 -3.60 11.41
CA VAL A 4 -10.51 -4.25 10.49
C VAL A 4 -10.85 -3.36 9.29
N GLU A 5 -10.98 -2.05 9.51
CA GLU A 5 -11.27 -1.10 8.43
C GLU A 5 -10.08 -0.99 7.49
N LEU A 6 -8.86 -0.90 8.04
CA LEU A 6 -7.62 -0.91 7.26
C LEU A 6 -7.55 -2.17 6.38
N TYR A 7 -7.84 -3.34 6.95
CA TYR A 7 -7.85 -4.59 6.19
C TYR A 7 -8.81 -4.53 5.00
N ARG A 8 -10.03 -4.04 5.21
CA ARG A 8 -11.04 -3.99 4.16
C ARG A 8 -10.66 -3.00 3.05
N ASP A 9 -10.28 -1.78 3.41
CA ASP A 9 -9.84 -0.77 2.44
C ASP A 9 -8.62 -1.28 1.65
N MET A 10 -7.66 -1.92 2.32
CA MET A 10 -6.45 -2.47 1.68
C MET A 10 -6.77 -3.60 0.69
N ILE A 11 -7.70 -4.50 1.03
CA ILE A 11 -8.17 -5.55 0.10
C ILE A 11 -8.89 -4.94 -1.11
N GLU A 12 -9.69 -3.90 -0.89
CA GLU A 12 -10.48 -3.23 -1.93
C GLU A 12 -9.57 -2.54 -2.94
N ILE A 13 -8.60 -1.75 -2.49
CA ILE A 13 -7.64 -1.07 -3.37
C ILE A 13 -6.79 -2.06 -4.18
N TYR A 14 -6.36 -3.18 -3.58
CA TYR A 14 -5.57 -4.18 -4.29
C TYR A 14 -6.41 -4.94 -5.33
N ARG A 15 -7.69 -5.12 -5.05
CA ARG A 15 -8.62 -5.73 -6.01
C ARG A 15 -8.89 -4.79 -7.19
N GLU A 16 -9.07 -3.50 -6.94
CA GLU A 16 -9.19 -2.48 -7.99
C GLU A 16 -7.91 -2.38 -8.81
N ALA A 17 -6.74 -2.39 -8.15
CA ALA A 17 -5.44 -2.39 -8.81
C ALA A 17 -5.23 -3.60 -9.73
N ASP A 18 -5.66 -4.80 -9.30
CA ASP A 18 -5.61 -6.00 -10.14
C ASP A 18 -6.58 -5.90 -11.33
N LEU A 19 -7.79 -5.38 -11.12
CA LEU A 19 -8.80 -5.23 -12.17
C LEU A 19 -8.44 -4.17 -13.21
N GLU A 20 -7.90 -3.03 -12.78
CA GLU A 20 -7.67 -1.87 -13.66
C GLU A 20 -6.23 -1.82 -14.20
N CYS A 21 -5.26 -2.23 -13.38
CA CYS A 21 -3.83 -2.11 -13.71
C CYS A 21 -3.16 -3.48 -13.90
N ASN A 22 -3.90 -4.59 -13.76
CA ASN A 22 -3.41 -5.96 -13.90
C ASN A 22 -2.24 -6.29 -12.94
N CYS A 23 -2.24 -5.64 -11.76
CA CYS A 23 -1.31 -5.86 -10.67
C CYS A 23 -1.64 -7.14 -9.89
N LYS A 24 -0.96 -8.25 -10.21
CA LYS A 24 -1.16 -9.52 -9.50
C LYS A 24 -0.48 -9.52 -8.13
N LEU A 25 -1.15 -8.95 -7.14
CA LEU A 25 -0.66 -8.80 -5.76
C LEU A 25 -1.16 -9.93 -4.83
N THR A 26 -1.37 -11.12 -5.40
CA THR A 26 -1.96 -12.28 -4.71
C THR A 26 -1.15 -12.72 -3.50
N ASN A 27 0.19 -12.60 -3.56
CA ASN A 27 1.06 -12.89 -2.42
C ASN A 27 0.80 -11.94 -1.24
N ILE A 28 0.55 -10.66 -1.52
CA ILE A 28 0.30 -9.65 -0.49
C ILE A 28 -1.07 -9.89 0.14
N LEU A 29 -2.10 -10.15 -0.67
CA LEU A 29 -3.43 -10.52 -0.17
C LEU A 29 -3.39 -11.75 0.75
N GLN A 30 -2.58 -12.75 0.42
CA GLN A 30 -2.36 -13.91 1.28
C GLN A 30 -1.65 -13.54 2.59
N LYS A 31 -0.60 -12.70 2.55
CA LYS A 31 0.09 -12.18 3.75
C LYS A 31 -0.87 -11.40 4.67
N ILE A 32 -1.69 -10.52 4.09
CA ILE A 32 -2.71 -9.74 4.80
C ILE A 32 -3.71 -10.66 5.47
N ASN A 33 -4.17 -11.72 4.80
CA ASN A 33 -5.11 -12.67 5.38
C ASN A 33 -4.50 -13.55 6.48
N ASN A 34 -3.19 -13.83 6.40
CA ASN A 34 -2.50 -14.70 7.36
C ASN A 34 -2.05 -13.95 8.62
N LYS A 35 -1.36 -12.81 8.45
CA LYS A 35 -0.75 -12.03 9.54
C LYS A 35 -1.54 -10.77 9.89
N GLY A 36 -2.39 -10.28 9.00
CA GLY A 36 -3.14 -9.02 9.14
C GLY A 36 -2.57 -7.87 8.30
N ALA A 37 -3.45 -6.91 7.99
CA ALA A 37 -3.15 -5.76 7.14
C ALA A 37 -2.09 -4.83 7.74
N LEU A 38 -2.19 -4.52 9.04
CA LEU A 38 -1.25 -3.63 9.72
C LEU A 38 0.19 -4.18 9.68
N LEU A 39 0.36 -5.46 10.05
CA LEU A 39 1.68 -6.10 10.06
C LEU A 39 2.23 -6.22 8.65
N THR A 40 1.39 -6.59 7.68
CA THR A 40 1.83 -6.71 6.29
C THR A 40 2.25 -5.35 5.72
N ALA A 41 1.48 -4.29 5.97
CA ALA A 41 1.84 -2.93 5.57
C ALA A 41 3.20 -2.52 6.14
N LYS A 42 3.42 -2.73 7.44
CA LYS A 42 4.71 -2.42 8.07
C LYS A 42 5.87 -3.26 7.50
N GLU A 43 5.66 -4.54 7.19
CA GLU A 43 6.68 -5.36 6.51
C GLU A 43 6.97 -4.81 5.11
N LEU A 44 5.95 -4.44 4.32
CA LEU A 44 6.11 -3.92 2.96
C LEU A 44 6.92 -2.61 2.92
N ILE A 45 6.65 -1.70 3.85
CA ILE A 45 7.36 -0.42 3.98
C ILE A 45 8.82 -0.65 4.37
N ARG A 46 9.08 -1.61 5.27
CA ARG A 46 10.43 -1.86 5.82
C ARG A 46 11.31 -2.74 4.95
N GLU A 47 10.75 -3.75 4.29
CA GLU A 47 11.51 -4.66 3.42
C GLU A 47 11.78 -4.06 2.02
N ASP A 48 11.28 -2.84 1.74
CA ASP A 48 11.33 -2.21 0.41
C ASP A 48 10.98 -3.19 -0.72
N ILE A 49 9.87 -3.92 -0.53
CA ILE A 49 9.49 -4.96 -1.48
C ILE A 49 9.00 -4.28 -2.76
N LYS A 50 9.82 -4.34 -3.82
CA LYS A 50 9.44 -3.91 -5.19
C LYS A 50 8.16 -4.57 -5.71
N GLU A 51 7.80 -5.71 -5.14
CA GLU A 51 6.60 -6.50 -5.49
C GLU A 51 5.29 -5.91 -4.94
N ASP A 52 5.27 -4.73 -4.31
CA ASP A 52 4.03 -4.07 -3.89
C ASP A 52 3.18 -3.54 -5.07
N GLY A 53 3.70 -3.60 -6.30
CA GLY A 53 2.96 -3.18 -7.50
C GLY A 53 2.84 -1.67 -7.65
N LEU A 54 3.58 -0.90 -6.85
CA LEU A 54 3.59 0.56 -6.88
C LEU A 54 3.97 1.11 -8.27
N ASP A 55 5.01 0.58 -8.90
CA ASP A 55 5.43 0.98 -10.25
C ASP A 55 4.30 0.83 -11.28
N ILE A 56 3.54 -0.26 -11.20
CA ILE A 56 2.42 -0.52 -12.11
C ILE A 56 1.27 0.45 -11.82
N LEU A 57 0.95 0.68 -10.54
CA LEU A 57 -0.06 1.68 -10.11
C LEU A 57 0.29 3.09 -10.58
N MET A 58 1.56 3.48 -10.50
CA MET A 58 2.06 4.76 -11.00
C MET A 58 1.88 4.89 -12.51
N ARG A 59 2.27 3.87 -13.27
CA ARG A 59 2.07 3.84 -14.74
C ARG A 59 0.59 3.87 -15.13
N CYS A 60 -0.27 3.31 -14.28
CA CYS A 60 -1.71 3.33 -14.44
C CYS A 60 -2.34 4.68 -14.04
N GLY A 61 -1.57 5.59 -13.43
CA GLY A 61 -2.06 6.87 -12.90
C GLY A 61 -2.97 6.70 -11.68
N ARG A 62 -2.87 5.56 -10.99
CA ARG A 62 -3.76 5.15 -9.89
C ARG A 62 -3.01 5.04 -8.56
N GLU A 63 -2.14 6.01 -8.30
CA GLU A 63 -1.47 6.17 -7.01
C GLU A 63 -2.44 6.43 -5.84
N ASP A 64 -3.64 6.94 -6.12
CA ASP A 64 -4.68 7.17 -5.11
C ASP A 64 -5.12 5.88 -4.41
N ILE A 65 -5.07 4.74 -5.13
CA ILE A 65 -5.39 3.40 -4.61
C ILE A 65 -4.11 2.62 -4.23
N SER A 66 -2.99 3.30 -4.01
CA SER A 66 -1.78 2.66 -3.50
C SER A 66 -1.82 2.50 -1.98
N LEU A 67 -1.06 1.54 -1.47
CA LEU A 67 -0.91 1.32 -0.03
C LEU A 67 -0.33 2.57 0.66
N GLU A 68 0.64 3.23 0.04
CA GLU A 68 1.26 4.47 0.55
C GLU A 68 0.23 5.59 0.68
N SER A 69 -0.61 5.82 -0.33
CA SER A 69 -1.68 6.81 -0.25
C SER A 69 -2.66 6.48 0.87
N LEU A 70 -3.00 5.20 1.05
CA LEU A 70 -3.85 4.75 2.15
C LEU A 70 -3.22 5.06 3.50
N ILE A 71 -1.94 4.75 3.70
CA ILE A 71 -1.20 4.99 4.97
C ILE A 71 -0.99 6.49 5.24
N LEU A 72 -0.76 7.27 4.18
CA LEU A 72 -0.65 8.72 4.27
C LEU A 72 -1.99 9.38 4.57
N SER A 73 -3.11 8.71 4.31
CA SER A 73 -4.42 9.19 4.68
C SER A 73 -4.52 9.43 6.19
N ASN A 74 -5.16 10.55 6.56
CA ASN A 74 -5.35 10.90 7.97
C ASN A 74 -6.23 9.88 8.71
N LYS A 75 -6.95 9.02 7.97
CA LYS A 75 -7.79 7.92 8.50
C LYS A 75 -6.99 6.88 9.27
N TYR A 76 -5.73 6.63 8.91
CA TYR A 76 -4.89 5.61 9.54
C TYR A 76 -3.64 6.18 10.22
N LYS A 77 -3.56 7.51 10.35
CA LYS A 77 -2.45 8.19 11.02
C LYS A 77 -2.14 7.63 12.41
N ASP A 78 -3.13 7.25 13.20
CA ASP A 78 -2.94 6.67 14.53
C ASP A 78 -2.37 5.24 14.54
N LEU A 79 -2.42 4.54 13.39
CA LEU A 79 -1.96 3.16 13.26
C LEU A 79 -0.49 3.04 12.83
N PHE A 80 0.01 4.08 12.16
CA PHE A 80 1.35 4.13 11.57
C PHE A 80 2.17 5.23 12.22
N ASP A 81 3.45 4.95 12.46
CA ASP A 81 4.34 5.96 13.02
C ASP A 81 4.69 7.03 11.97
N ASP A 82 5.18 8.18 12.42
CA ASP A 82 5.67 9.21 11.51
C ASP A 82 6.82 8.68 10.63
N GLU A 83 7.68 7.78 11.14
CA GLU A 83 8.70 7.09 10.34
C GLU A 83 8.08 6.25 9.21
N ASP A 84 7.08 5.41 9.51
CA ASP A 84 6.40 4.57 8.51
C ASP A 84 5.80 5.44 7.39
N ARG A 85 5.20 6.58 7.78
CA ARG A 85 4.57 7.52 6.85
C ARG A 85 5.59 8.31 6.03
N GLU A 86 6.74 8.63 6.59
CA GLU A 86 7.83 9.29 5.86
C GLU A 86 8.39 8.37 4.77
N ILE A 87 8.59 7.09 5.07
CA ILE A 87 9.03 6.09 4.08
C ILE A 87 8.01 5.97 2.94
N CYS A 88 6.71 5.86 3.24
CA CYS A 88 5.66 5.85 2.21
C CYS A 88 5.71 7.11 1.32
N ARG A 89 5.95 8.29 1.92
CA ARG A 89 6.07 9.55 1.19
C ARG A 89 7.30 9.56 0.27
N ASP A 90 8.43 9.05 0.75
CA ASP A 90 9.66 8.95 -0.04
C ASP A 90 9.50 7.96 -1.20
N ARG A 91 8.87 6.80 -0.96
CA ARG A 91 8.56 5.81 -2.01
C ARG A 91 7.69 6.39 -3.13
N LEU A 92 6.59 7.07 -2.77
CA LEU A 92 5.74 7.76 -3.75
C LEU A 92 6.52 8.81 -4.54
N LYS A 93 7.40 9.57 -3.85
CA LYS A 93 8.21 10.60 -4.50
C LYS A 93 9.24 9.99 -5.44
N ASN A 94 9.97 8.96 -5.03
CA ASN A 94 10.94 8.28 -5.87
C ASN A 94 10.28 7.63 -7.08
N ALA A 95 9.10 7.03 -6.90
CA ALA A 95 8.34 6.43 -8.00
C ALA A 95 7.86 7.48 -9.04
N LYS A 96 7.67 8.74 -8.64
CA LYS A 96 7.33 9.85 -9.55
C LYS A 96 8.52 10.50 -10.24
N VAL A 97 9.74 10.32 -9.74
CA VAL A 97 10.94 11.01 -10.23
C VAL A 97 11.58 10.29 -11.44
N GLU A 98 11.17 9.06 -11.75
CA GLU A 98 11.64 8.33 -12.95
C GLU A 98 10.90 8.73 -14.26
N GLU A 99 10.63 10.02 -14.47
CA GLU A 99 10.07 10.58 -15.72
C GLU A 99 11.11 11.40 -16.52
#